data_AF-A0A1I2H6L6-F1
#
_entry.id   AF-A0A1I2H6L6-F1
#
_cell.length_a   1.000
_cell.length_b   1.000
_cell.length_c   1.000
_cell.angle_alpha   90.00
_cell.angle_beta   90.00
_cell.angle_gamma   90.00
#
_symmetry.space_group_name_H-M   'P 1'
#
loop_
_entity.id
_entity.type
_entity.pdbx_description
1 polymer ?
#
loop_
_entity_poly.entity_id
_entity_poly.type
_entity_poly.pdbx_seq_one_letter_code
_entity_poly.pdbx_strand_id
1 'polypeptide(L)'
;MGYADVIVLMLRDAAVVRNEGPYALNLSVQQGRLEITQLLLASGVSPNEPIKGGWYPYAEAAKQGDVSSMCLMLDYGVNVSLKNDRVGNLVMALSGRHFDAAVLLMLSGYVPDDSEKKKVLGLGDRWGARELYSAVMSIKPNEGSLSQQCKAAEKSWKSVMAK
;
A
#
# COMPACT_ATOMS: atom_id res chain seq x y z
N MET A 1 -16.13 -15.56 19.51
CA MET A 1 -15.75 -14.14 19.51
C MET A 1 -15.36 -13.78 18.10
N GLY A 2 -16.24 -13.08 17.39
CA GLY A 2 -16.00 -12.69 16.00
C GLY A 2 -15.18 -11.39 15.92
N TYR A 3 -14.60 -11.11 14.75
CA TYR A 3 -13.90 -9.85 14.47
C TYR A 3 -14.77 -8.61 14.72
N ALA A 4 -16.08 -8.74 14.51
CA ALA A 4 -17.06 -7.69 14.82
C ALA A 4 -17.09 -7.33 16.31
N ASP A 5 -16.97 -8.31 17.22
CA ASP A 5 -17.00 -8.06 18.66
C ASP A 5 -15.75 -7.30 19.11
N VAL A 6 -14.59 -7.59 18.52
CA VAL A 6 -13.31 -6.91 18.81
C VAL A 6 -13.35 -5.46 18.29
N ILE A 7 -13.89 -5.23 17.09
CA ILE A 7 -14.02 -3.88 16.52
C ILE A 7 -15.02 -3.05 17.34
N VAL A 8 -16.16 -3.64 17.75
CA VAL A 8 -17.15 -2.98 18.61
C VAL A 8 -16.58 -2.69 20.01
N LEU A 9 -15.70 -3.56 20.53
CA LEU A 9 -14.97 -3.33 21.79
C LEU A 9 -13.92 -2.22 21.66
N MET A 10 -13.16 -2.19 20.56
CA MET A 10 -12.18 -1.13 20.28
C MET A 10 -12.87 0.23 20.11
N LEU A 11 -14.00 0.27 19.42
CA LEU A 11 -14.82 1.47 19.18
C LEU A 11 -15.39 2.15 20.44
N ARG A 12 -15.37 1.47 21.60
CA ARG A 12 -15.91 2.02 22.86
C ARG A 12 -14.89 2.79 23.70
N ASP A 13 -13.59 2.62 23.44
CA ASP A 13 -12.53 3.26 24.23
C ASP A 13 -11.42 3.82 23.33
N ALA A 14 -11.30 5.15 23.31
CA ALA A 14 -10.28 5.87 22.55
C ALA A 14 -8.83 5.47 22.93
N ALA A 15 -8.60 5.01 24.16
CA ALA A 15 -7.29 4.52 24.58
C ALA A 15 -6.93 3.19 23.91
N VAL A 16 -7.91 2.32 23.67
CA VAL A 16 -7.73 1.05 22.95
C VAL A 16 -7.53 1.32 21.47
N VAL A 17 -8.31 2.23 20.86
CA VAL A 17 -8.12 2.66 19.45
C VAL A 17 -6.69 3.17 19.23
N ARG A 18 -6.15 3.96 20.16
CA ARG A 18 -4.78 4.49 20.01
C ARG A 18 -3.69 3.42 20.13
N ASN A 19 -3.84 2.47 21.06
CA ASN A 19 -2.77 1.50 21.34
C ASN A 19 -2.82 0.28 20.41
N GLU A 20 -4.03 -0.17 20.05
CA GLU A 20 -4.25 -1.40 19.27
C GLU A 20 -4.77 -1.10 17.85
N GLY A 21 -5.19 0.13 17.55
CA GLY A 21 -5.71 0.53 16.25
C GLY A 21 -4.76 0.25 15.09
N PRO A 22 -3.47 0.66 15.14
CA PRO A 22 -2.53 0.36 14.06
C PRO A 22 -2.38 -1.14 13.81
N TYR A 23 -2.42 -1.95 14.88
CA TYR A 23 -2.34 -3.40 14.77
C TYR A 23 -3.61 -4.00 14.15
N ALA A 24 -4.78 -3.54 14.59
CA ALA A 24 -6.07 -3.94 14.02
C ALA A 24 -6.18 -3.56 12.53
N LEU A 25 -5.73 -2.36 12.15
CA LEU A 25 -5.73 -1.88 10.78
C LEU A 25 -4.79 -2.70 9.89
N ASN A 26 -3.59 -3.01 10.38
CA ASN A 26 -2.68 -3.87 9.63
C ASN A 26 -3.23 -5.29 9.47
N LEU A 27 -3.89 -5.84 10.50
CA LEU A 27 -4.51 -7.16 10.43
C LEU A 27 -5.71 -7.21 9.48
N SER A 28 -6.54 -6.16 9.43
CA SER A 28 -7.69 -6.12 8.50
C SER A 28 -7.22 -6.12 7.05
N VAL A 29 -6.15 -5.38 6.77
CA VAL A 29 -5.46 -5.35 5.47
C VAL A 29 -4.84 -6.70 5.17
N GLN A 30 -4.18 -7.34 6.15
CA GLN A 30 -3.61 -8.67 5.95
C GLN A 30 -4.63 -9.74 5.59
N GLN A 31 -5.87 -9.57 6.04
CA GLN A 31 -6.96 -10.49 5.76
C GLN A 31 -7.80 -10.06 4.55
N GLY A 32 -7.47 -8.95 3.87
CA GLY A 32 -8.25 -8.40 2.76
C GLY A 32 -9.66 -7.96 3.14
N ARG A 33 -9.90 -7.63 4.41
CA ARG A 33 -11.23 -7.26 4.93
C ARG A 33 -11.46 -5.77 4.77
N LEU A 34 -11.82 -5.36 3.56
CA LEU A 34 -12.00 -3.95 3.20
C LEU A 34 -13.03 -3.24 4.08
N GLU A 35 -14.17 -3.87 4.41
CA GLU A 35 -15.19 -3.22 5.26
C GLU A 35 -14.65 -2.91 6.65
N ILE A 36 -13.82 -3.81 7.21
CA ILE A 36 -13.19 -3.60 8.52
C ILE A 36 -12.15 -2.49 8.43
N THR A 37 -11.31 -2.49 7.39
CA THR A 37 -10.33 -1.44 7.15
C THR A 37 -11.02 -0.08 7.08
N GLN A 38 -12.16 0.02 6.38
CA GLN A 38 -12.94 1.26 6.30
C GLN A 38 -13.51 1.69 7.64
N LEU A 39 -14.07 0.76 8.42
CA LEU A 39 -14.59 1.07 9.75
C LEU A 39 -13.49 1.58 10.68
N LEU A 40 -12.31 0.94 10.70
CA LEU A 40 -11.18 1.34 11.54
C LEU A 40 -10.67 2.74 11.17
N LEU A 41 -10.52 3.03 9.87
CA LEU A 41 -10.13 4.36 9.40
C LEU A 41 -11.18 5.43 9.76
N ALA A 42 -12.47 5.12 9.58
CA ALA A 42 -13.58 5.99 9.96
C ALA A 42 -13.65 6.24 11.48
N SER A 43 -13.08 5.33 12.28
CA SER A 43 -12.99 5.43 13.74
C SER A 43 -11.86 6.33 14.23
N GLY A 44 -11.08 6.92 13.32
CA GLY A 44 -9.94 7.77 13.65
C GLY A 44 -8.62 7.04 13.85
N VAL A 45 -8.53 5.75 13.48
CA VAL A 45 -7.24 5.05 13.43
C VAL A 45 -6.41 5.66 12.30
N SER A 46 -5.22 6.15 12.63
CA SER A 46 -4.30 6.74 11.66
C SER A 46 -3.68 5.65 10.77
N PRO A 47 -3.76 5.75 9.43
CA PRO A 47 -3.05 4.82 8.53
C PRO A 47 -1.52 5.06 8.50
N ASN A 48 -1.06 6.12 9.17
CA ASN A 48 0.34 6.55 9.20
C ASN A 48 1.12 6.02 10.41
N GLU A 49 0.45 5.30 11.31
CA GLU A 49 1.09 4.72 12.48
C GLU A 49 1.64 3.33 12.18
N PRO A 50 2.92 3.05 12.48
CA PRO A 50 3.47 1.72 12.28
C PRO A 50 3.03 0.78 13.40
N ILE A 51 2.88 -0.51 13.07
CA ILE A 51 2.84 -1.56 14.09
C ILE A 51 4.23 -1.80 14.67
N LYS A 52 4.30 -2.56 15.78
CA LYS A 52 5.56 -3.06 16.33
C LYS A 52 6.40 -3.71 15.23
N GLY A 53 7.63 -3.22 15.05
CA GLY A 53 8.53 -3.64 13.97
C GLY A 53 8.64 -2.67 12.79
N GLY A 54 8.00 -1.50 12.86
CA GLY A 54 8.15 -0.44 11.85
C GLY A 54 7.39 -0.73 10.55
N TRP A 55 6.32 -1.52 10.64
CA TRP A 55 5.54 -1.93 9.47
C TRP A 55 4.29 -1.06 9.33
N TYR A 56 4.03 -0.58 8.12
CA TYR A 56 2.91 0.32 7.83
C TYR A 56 1.79 -0.43 7.10
N PRO A 57 0.50 -0.18 7.43
CA PRO A 57 -0.63 -0.82 6.76
C PRO A 57 -0.63 -0.64 5.24
N TYR A 58 -0.22 0.53 4.76
CA TYR A 58 -0.11 0.81 3.32
C TYR A 58 0.97 -0.03 2.63
N ALA A 59 2.11 -0.23 3.30
CA ALA A 59 3.18 -1.08 2.82
C ALA A 59 2.75 -2.56 2.79
N GLU A 60 1.95 -3.00 3.76
CA GLU A 60 1.36 -4.34 3.77
C GLU A 60 0.40 -4.55 2.60
N ALA A 61 -0.50 -3.59 2.37
CA ALA A 61 -1.44 -3.64 1.24
C ALA A 61 -0.67 -3.73 -0.11
N ALA A 62 0.39 -2.94 -0.27
CA ALA A 62 1.24 -2.97 -1.45
C ALA A 62 1.96 -4.32 -1.63
N LYS A 63 2.46 -4.92 -0.54
CA LYS A 63 3.10 -6.25 -0.57
C LYS A 63 2.12 -7.34 -1.02
N GLN A 64 0.84 -7.23 -0.65
CA GLN A 64 -0.20 -8.20 -1.03
C GLN A 64 -0.86 -7.89 -2.38
N GLY A 65 -0.59 -6.72 -2.96
CA GLY A 65 -1.28 -6.25 -4.15
C GLY A 65 -2.73 -5.85 -3.91
N ASP A 66 -3.11 -5.55 -2.67
CA ASP A 66 -4.47 -5.10 -2.33
C ASP A 66 -4.66 -3.62 -2.67
N VAL A 67 -4.88 -3.38 -3.97
CA VAL A 67 -5.13 -2.05 -4.53
C VAL A 67 -6.35 -1.40 -3.88
N SER A 68 -7.38 -2.17 -3.52
CA SER A 68 -8.60 -1.65 -2.89
C SER A 68 -8.31 -1.04 -1.52
N SER A 69 -7.57 -1.75 -0.67
CA SER A 69 -7.14 -1.21 0.63
C SER A 69 -6.18 -0.04 0.49
N MET A 70 -5.29 -0.05 -0.50
CA MET A 70 -4.41 1.09 -0.79
C MET A 70 -5.21 2.34 -1.18
N CYS A 71 -6.17 2.21 -2.11
CA CYS A 71 -7.06 3.27 -2.52
C CYS A 71 -7.84 3.86 -1.34
N LEU A 72 -8.39 2.98 -0.50
CA LEU A 72 -9.09 3.40 0.69
C LEU A 72 -8.18 4.19 1.64
N MET A 73 -6.95 3.74 1.92
CA MET A 73 -6.03 4.49 2.79
C MET A 73 -5.59 5.83 2.20
N LEU A 74 -5.46 5.92 0.87
CA LEU A 74 -5.21 7.19 0.19
C LEU A 74 -6.34 8.18 0.43
N ASP A 75 -7.61 7.73 0.42
CA ASP A 75 -8.77 8.57 0.74
C ASP A 75 -8.73 9.12 2.18
N TYR A 76 -8.06 8.41 3.08
CA TYR A 76 -7.82 8.82 4.48
C TYR A 76 -6.47 9.54 4.69
N GLY A 77 -5.79 9.96 3.61
CA GLY A 77 -4.59 10.80 3.70
C GLY A 77 -3.34 10.06 4.18
N VAL A 78 -3.17 8.80 3.79
CA VAL A 78 -1.94 8.06 4.10
C VAL A 78 -0.72 8.71 3.45
N ASN A 79 0.36 8.80 4.22
CA ASN A 79 1.65 9.22 3.74
C ASN A 79 2.37 8.02 3.13
N VAL A 80 2.40 8.00 1.80
CA VAL A 80 2.95 6.89 1.01
C VAL A 80 4.47 6.75 1.15
N SER A 81 5.18 7.79 1.62
CA SER A 81 6.62 7.73 1.86
C SER A 81 7.00 6.88 3.07
N LEU A 82 6.03 6.55 3.93
CA LEU A 82 6.26 5.74 5.12
C LEU A 82 6.54 4.28 4.72
N LYS A 83 7.75 3.83 5.05
CA LYS A 83 8.24 2.50 4.69
C LYS A 83 9.12 1.93 5.81
N ASN A 84 9.29 0.61 5.80
CA ASN A 84 10.31 -0.03 6.62
C ASN A 84 11.68 0.09 5.91
N ASP A 85 12.69 0.52 6.65
CA ASP A 85 14.07 0.78 6.18
C ASP A 85 14.73 -0.41 5.46
N ARG A 86 14.24 -1.63 5.66
CA ARG A 86 14.91 -2.84 5.14
C ARG A 86 14.75 -3.07 3.63
N VAL A 87 13.56 -2.83 3.07
CA VAL A 87 13.20 -3.35 1.73
C VAL A 87 12.62 -2.28 0.81
N GLY A 88 11.85 -1.33 1.35
CA GLY A 88 11.13 -0.32 0.57
C GLY A 88 9.83 -0.83 -0.07
N ASN A 89 8.82 0.04 -0.17
CA ASN A 89 7.46 -0.34 -0.53
C ASN A 89 7.35 -0.79 -2.00
N LEU A 90 8.14 -0.21 -2.90
CA LEU A 90 8.13 -0.56 -4.32
C LEU A 90 8.75 -1.93 -4.56
N VAL A 91 9.84 -2.26 -3.87
CA VAL A 91 10.45 -3.60 -3.94
C VAL A 91 9.48 -4.65 -3.41
N MET A 92 8.73 -4.37 -2.35
CA MET A 92 7.74 -5.30 -1.81
C MET A 92 6.62 -5.61 -2.81
N ALA A 93 6.01 -4.58 -3.41
CA ALA A 93 4.98 -4.76 -4.43
C ALA A 93 5.50 -5.53 -5.65
N LEU A 94 6.68 -5.16 -6.15
CA LEU A 94 7.26 -5.76 -7.34
C LEU A 94 7.86 -7.16 -7.09
N SER A 95 8.21 -7.51 -5.85
CA SER A 95 8.60 -8.88 -5.48
C SER A 95 7.40 -9.85 -5.50
N GLY A 96 6.19 -9.34 -5.29
CA GLY A 96 4.95 -10.10 -5.48
C GLY A 96 4.41 -10.05 -6.92
N ARG A 97 5.10 -9.34 -7.84
CA ARG A 97 4.61 -9.01 -9.20
C ARG A 97 3.28 -8.26 -9.19
N HIS A 98 3.01 -7.50 -8.13
CA HIS A 98 1.82 -6.67 -8.00
C HIS A 98 2.03 -5.32 -8.69
N PHE A 99 2.04 -5.34 -10.03
CA PHE A 99 2.31 -4.15 -10.84
C PHE A 99 1.27 -3.06 -10.62
N ASP A 100 -0.01 -3.38 -10.43
CA ASP A 100 -1.05 -2.40 -10.09
C ASP A 100 -0.70 -1.61 -8.82
N ALA A 101 -0.30 -2.30 -7.75
CA ALA A 101 0.10 -1.68 -6.50
C ALA A 101 1.38 -0.86 -6.65
N ALA A 102 2.35 -1.35 -7.42
CA ALA A 102 3.59 -0.64 -7.71
C ALA A 102 3.35 0.65 -8.50
N VAL A 103 2.44 0.61 -9.48
CA VAL A 103 2.02 1.80 -10.24
C VAL A 103 1.27 2.77 -9.33
N LEU A 104 0.34 2.30 -8.51
CA LEU A 104 -0.40 3.14 -7.58
C LEU A 104 0.54 3.85 -6.60
N LEU A 105 1.55 3.15 -6.08
CA LEU A 105 2.61 3.75 -5.27
C LEU A 105 3.27 4.93 -5.99
N MET A 106 3.74 4.73 -7.22
CA MET A 106 4.39 5.80 -8.00
C MET A 106 3.45 6.96 -8.33
N LEU A 107 2.19 6.67 -8.70
CA LEU A 107 1.17 7.69 -8.97
C LEU A 107 0.82 8.51 -7.73
N SER A 108 0.82 7.89 -6.55
CA SER A 108 0.55 8.53 -5.27
C SER A 108 1.71 9.40 -4.75
N GLY A 109 2.82 9.49 -5.47
CA GLY A 109 3.97 10.32 -5.09
C GLY A 109 5.07 9.59 -4.33
N TYR A 110 5.06 8.25 -4.31
CA TYR A 110 6.17 7.49 -3.74
C TYR A 110 7.45 7.68 -4.56
N VAL A 111 8.55 8.05 -3.89
CA VAL A 111 9.86 8.16 -4.51
C VAL A 111 10.78 7.08 -3.94
N PRO A 112 11.16 6.06 -4.72
CA PRO A 112 12.13 5.07 -4.27
C PRO A 112 13.53 5.70 -4.16
N ASP A 113 14.29 5.28 -3.16
CA ASP A 113 15.70 5.65 -3.03
C ASP A 113 16.59 4.86 -4.02
N ASP A 114 17.85 5.25 -4.15
CA ASP A 114 18.75 4.61 -5.13
C ASP A 114 19.10 3.15 -4.79
N SER A 115 19.01 2.75 -3.51
CA SER A 115 19.18 1.36 -3.10
C SER A 115 17.98 0.52 -3.54
N GLU A 116 16.78 1.06 -3.35
CA GLU A 116 15.51 0.46 -3.76
C GLU A 116 15.42 0.32 -5.28
N LYS A 117 15.78 1.37 -6.04
CA LYS A 117 15.84 1.31 -7.51
C LYS A 117 16.75 0.18 -8.02
N LYS A 118 17.93 0.01 -7.41
CA LYS A 118 18.86 -1.08 -7.76
C LYS A 118 18.23 -2.45 -7.51
N LYS A 119 17.55 -2.63 -6.38
CA LYS A 119 16.83 -3.88 -6.05
C LYS A 119 15.69 -4.15 -7.04
N VAL A 120 14.93 -3.13 -7.41
CA VAL A 120 13.86 -3.20 -8.41
C VAL A 120 14.42 -3.65 -9.76
N LEU A 121 15.50 -3.02 -10.25
CA LEU A 121 16.13 -3.44 -11.50
C LEU A 121 16.65 -4.89 -11.43
N GLY A 122 17.26 -5.27 -10.30
CA GLY A 122 17.71 -6.65 -10.09
C GLY A 122 16.57 -7.68 -10.06
N LEU A 123 15.35 -7.31 -9.65
CA LEU A 123 14.17 -8.17 -9.80
C LEU A 123 13.78 -8.31 -11.28
N GLY A 124 13.77 -7.21 -12.02
CA GLY A 124 13.53 -7.21 -13.47
C GLY A 124 14.52 -8.09 -14.23
N ASP A 125 15.82 -8.01 -13.89
CA ASP A 125 16.86 -8.85 -14.50
C ASP A 125 16.67 -10.33 -14.19
N ARG A 126 16.36 -10.67 -12.93
CA ARG A 126 16.11 -12.06 -12.51
C ARG A 126 14.93 -12.71 -13.22
N TRP A 127 13.93 -11.92 -13.62
CA TRP A 127 12.72 -12.42 -14.26
C TRP A 127 12.62 -12.09 -15.75
N GLY A 128 13.67 -11.51 -16.34
CA GLY A 128 13.69 -11.14 -17.75
C GLY A 128 12.70 -10.04 -18.13
N ALA A 129 12.26 -9.23 -17.16
CA ALA A 129 11.24 -8.18 -17.31
C ALA A 129 11.80 -6.78 -17.03
N ARG A 130 13.08 -6.54 -17.33
CA ARG A 130 13.78 -5.27 -17.01
C ARG A 130 13.03 -4.03 -17.50
N GLU A 131 12.50 -4.08 -18.72
CA GLU A 131 11.76 -2.96 -19.33
C GLU A 131 10.51 -2.60 -18.52
N LEU A 132 9.72 -3.60 -18.11
CA LEU A 132 8.53 -3.39 -17.29
C LEU A 132 8.87 -2.72 -15.94
N TYR A 133 9.93 -3.19 -15.28
CA TYR A 133 10.38 -2.66 -14.00
C TYR A 133 10.92 -1.23 -14.14
N SER A 134 11.64 -0.95 -15.24
CA SER A 134 12.06 0.42 -15.56
C SER A 134 10.88 1.34 -15.92
N ALA A 135 9.85 0.81 -16.58
CA ALA A 135 8.66 1.57 -16.95
C ALA A 135 7.89 2.00 -15.69
N VAL A 136 7.69 1.10 -14.73
CA VAL A 136 7.05 1.41 -13.44
C VAL A 136 7.79 2.54 -12.72
N MET A 137 9.12 2.49 -12.65
CA MET A 137 9.91 3.56 -12.01
C MET A 137 9.87 4.90 -12.75
N SER A 138 9.52 4.91 -14.03
CA SER A 138 9.43 6.11 -14.85
C SER A 138 8.06 6.80 -14.74
N ILE A 139 7.12 6.21 -14.00
CA ILE A 139 5.79 6.77 -13.77
C ILE A 139 5.92 8.00 -12.88
N LYS A 140 5.40 9.13 -13.37
CA LYS A 140 5.33 10.37 -12.62
C LYS A 140 4.06 10.43 -11.78
N PRO A 141 4.10 11.01 -10.58
CA PRO A 141 2.90 11.27 -9.81
C PRO A 141 1.92 12.11 -10.62
N ASN A 142 0.63 11.82 -10.47
CA ASN A 142 -0.42 12.64 -11.06
C ASN A 142 -1.09 13.48 -9.97
N GLU A 143 -1.45 14.73 -10.30
CA GLU A 143 -2.25 15.60 -9.43
C GLU A 143 -3.76 15.32 -9.55
N GLY A 144 -4.13 14.19 -10.16
CA GLY A 144 -5.51 13.76 -10.33
C GLY A 144 -6.14 13.31 -9.02
N SER A 145 -7.47 13.28 -8.97
CA SER A 145 -8.17 12.80 -7.78
C SER A 145 -7.82 11.34 -7.48
N LEU A 146 -7.91 10.93 -6.21
CA LEU A 146 -7.57 9.58 -5.75
C LEU A 146 -8.32 8.48 -6.53
N SER A 147 -9.58 8.73 -6.88
CA SER A 147 -10.38 7.85 -7.76
C SER A 147 -9.79 7.71 -9.18
N GLN A 148 -9.17 8.77 -9.70
CA GLN A 148 -8.47 8.73 -10.98
C GLN A 148 -7.14 7.98 -10.85
N GLN A 149 -6.43 8.09 -9.73
CA GLN A 149 -5.18 7.35 -9.48
C GLN A 149 -5.41 5.84 -9.43
N CYS A 150 -6.46 5.39 -8.73
CA CYS A 150 -6.85 3.97 -8.66
C CYS A 150 -7.23 3.39 -10.03
N LYS A 151 -8.01 4.13 -10.83
CA LYS A 151 -8.38 3.71 -12.20
C LYS A 151 -7.20 3.80 -13.17
N ALA A 152 -6.29 4.76 -12.98
CA ALA A 152 -5.11 4.93 -13.81
C ALA A 152 -4.08 3.82 -13.57
N ALA A 153 -3.94 3.34 -12.33
CA ALA A 153 -3.01 2.25 -12.00
C ALA A 153 -3.30 0.98 -12.83
N GLU A 154 -4.58 0.60 -12.91
CA GLU A 154 -5.02 -0.58 -13.66
C GLU A 154 -4.78 -0.45 -15.17
N LYS A 155 -4.97 0.75 -15.73
CA LYS A 155 -4.82 1.01 -17.17
C LYS A 155 -3.34 1.14 -17.59
N SER A 156 -2.50 1.70 -16.74
CA SER A 156 -1.12 2.07 -17.08
C SER A 156 -0.23 0.87 -17.40
N TRP A 157 -0.09 -0.13 -16.52
CA TRP A 157 0.83 -1.24 -16.79
C TRP A 157 0.28 -2.25 -17.81
N LYS A 158 -1.06 -2.41 -17.92
CA LYS A 158 -1.68 -3.22 -18.98
C LYS A 158 -1.33 -2.68 -20.37
N SER A 159 -1.20 -1.36 -20.51
CA SER A 159 -0.77 -0.74 -21.77
C SER A 159 0.71 -1.00 -22.10
N VAL A 160 1.55 -1.22 -21.07
CA VAL A 160 2.96 -1.58 -21.23
C VAL A 160 3.11 -3.03 -21.69
N MET A 161 2.25 -3.94 -21.22
CA MET A 161 2.25 -5.36 -21.63
C MET A 161 1.62 -5.61 -23.01
N ALA A 162 0.86 -4.65 -23.55
CA ALA A 162 0.17 -4.78 -24.83
C ALA A 162 1.04 -4.37 -26.04
N LYS A 163 2.30 -4.00 -25.82
CA LYS A 163 3.30 -3.64 -26.84
C LYS A 163 4.40 -4.69 -26.89
#